data_AF-W2EMJ0-F1
#
_entry.id   AF-W2EMJ0-F1
#
_cell.length_a   1.000
_cell.length_b   1.000
_cell.length_c   1.000
_cell.angle_alpha   90.00
_cell.angle_beta   90.00
_cell.angle_gamma   90.00
#
_symmetry.space_group_name_H-M   'P 1'
#
loop_
_entity.id
_entity.type
_entity.pdbx_description
1 polymer ?
#
loop_
_entity_poly.entity_id
_entity_poly.type
_entity_poly.pdbx_seq_one_letter_code
_entity_poly.pdbx_strand_id
1 'polypeptide(L)'
;MQSMPVLATRISGGPSSEPGLRPLLEGVIARLAAEFLTVPLTTVDRCVVDAWACAEHLGLDVTPEIAERVAREHLLGLVNSAPPSRM
;
A
#
# COMPACT_ATOMS: atom_id res chain seq x y z
N MET A 1 -22.32 38.85 -14.21
CA MET A 1 -22.32 37.68 -15.14
C MET A 1 -20.85 37.42 -15.45
N GLN A 2 -20.20 36.30 -15.12
CA GLN A 2 -20.66 34.92 -14.99
C GLN A 2 -19.79 34.19 -13.96
N SER A 3 -20.43 33.39 -13.10
CA SER A 3 -19.79 32.40 -12.26
C SER A 3 -19.29 31.24 -13.12
N MET A 4 -18.06 30.79 -12.91
CA MET A 4 -17.54 29.55 -13.46
C MET A 4 -17.67 28.45 -12.40
N PRO A 5 -18.37 27.32 -12.66
CA PRO A 5 -18.31 26.18 -11.76
C PRO A 5 -17.09 25.34 -12.12
N VAL A 6 -16.17 25.16 -11.16
CA VAL A 6 -15.14 24.12 -11.24
C VAL A 6 -15.80 22.77 -11.00
N LEU A 7 -15.88 21.95 -12.03
CA LEU A 7 -16.36 20.57 -11.93
C LEU A 7 -15.24 19.73 -11.32
N ALA A 8 -15.26 19.58 -10.00
CA ALA A 8 -14.43 18.60 -9.31
C ALA A 8 -14.99 17.20 -9.59
N THR A 9 -14.46 16.55 -10.63
CA THR A 9 -14.68 15.12 -10.88
C THR A 9 -14.21 14.34 -9.67
N ARG A 10 -15.15 13.89 -8.82
CA ARG A 10 -14.86 12.90 -7.80
C ARG A 10 -14.60 11.58 -8.51
N ILE A 11 -13.33 11.21 -8.62
CA ILE A 11 -12.91 9.86 -8.96
C ILE A 11 -13.27 9.00 -7.75
N SER A 12 -14.51 8.50 -7.71
CA SER A 12 -14.88 7.41 -6.80
C SER A 12 -14.29 6.14 -7.39
N GLY A 13 -12.99 5.93 -7.17
CA GLY A 13 -12.41 4.60 -7.23
C GLY A 13 -12.85 3.85 -5.98
N GLY A 14 -14.06 3.29 -6.00
CA GLY A 14 -14.44 2.30 -4.99
C GLY A 14 -13.51 1.10 -5.12
N PRO A 15 -13.09 0.47 -4.00
CA PRO A 15 -12.33 -0.77 -4.09
C PRO A 15 -13.24 -1.80 -4.74
N SER A 16 -12.94 -2.14 -5.99
CA SER A 16 -13.53 -3.30 -6.65
C SER A 16 -13.17 -4.48 -5.77
N SER A 17 -14.12 -4.89 -4.94
CA SER A 17 -13.94 -5.93 -3.95
C SER A 17 -14.01 -7.25 -4.69
N GLU A 18 -12.96 -7.56 -5.46
CA GLU A 18 -12.70 -8.89 -5.98
C GLU A 18 -12.42 -9.78 -4.74
N PRO A 19 -13.35 -10.67 -4.36
CA PRO A 19 -13.30 -11.37 -3.08
C PRO A 19 -12.08 -12.32 -2.95
N GLY A 20 -11.31 -12.52 -4.02
CA GLY A 20 -10.11 -13.37 -4.05
C GLY A 20 -8.80 -12.68 -3.64
N LEU A 21 -8.76 -11.35 -3.54
CA LEU A 21 -7.48 -10.64 -3.33
C LEU A 21 -7.01 -10.68 -1.87
N ARG A 22 -7.93 -10.50 -0.92
CA ARG A 22 -7.59 -10.41 0.52
C ARG A 22 -6.85 -11.65 1.05
N PRO A 23 -7.23 -12.90 0.71
CA PRO A 23 -6.47 -14.08 1.13
C PRO A 23 -5.03 -14.12 0.60
N LEU A 24 -4.78 -13.62 -0.61
CA LEU A 24 -3.45 -13.57 -1.19
C LEU A 24 -2.56 -12.55 -0.48
N LEU A 25 -3.12 -11.37 -0.18
CA LEU A 25 -2.41 -10.33 0.56
C LEU A 25 -2.12 -10.74 2.00
N GLU A 26 -3.01 -11.51 2.65
CA GLU A 26 -2.80 -11.98 4.03
C GLU A 26 -1.50 -12.77 4.18
N GLY A 27 -1.18 -13.64 3.21
CA GLY A 27 0.08 -14.38 3.20
C GLY A 27 1.31 -13.49 3.06
N VAL A 28 1.21 -12.42 2.25
CA VAL A 28 2.27 -11.41 2.11
C VAL A 28 2.42 -10.60 3.39
N ILE A 29 1.30 -10.15 3.99
CA ILE A 29 1.26 -9.40 5.23
C ILE A 29 1.91 -10.20 6.37
N ALA A 30 1.56 -11.48 6.51
CA ALA A 30 2.13 -12.33 7.54
C ALA A 30 3.66 -12.48 7.40
N ARG A 31 4.15 -12.68 6.17
CA ARG A 31 5.60 -12.78 5.89
C ARG A 31 6.34 -11.50 6.21
N LEU A 32 5.81 -10.35 5.79
CA LEU A 32 6.42 -9.05 6.06
C LEU A 32 6.34 -8.68 7.54
N ALA A 33 5.23 -8.99 8.23
CA ALA A 33 5.10 -8.75 9.66
C ALA A 33 6.12 -9.57 10.48
N ALA A 34 6.42 -10.80 10.05
CA ALA A 34 7.45 -11.62 10.68
C ALA A 34 8.88 -11.08 10.45
N GLU A 35 9.11 -10.36 9.35
CA GLU A 35 10.42 -9.76 9.05
C GLU A 35 10.61 -8.40 9.71
N PHE A 36 9.58 -7.55 9.71
CA PHE A 36 9.61 -6.19 10.22
C PHE A 36 8.98 -6.11 11.62
N LEU A 37 9.54 -6.85 12.58
CA LEU A 37 9.00 -6.96 13.95
C LEU A 37 8.87 -5.63 14.72
N THR A 38 9.62 -4.61 14.31
CA THR A 38 9.60 -3.26 14.91
C THR A 38 8.54 -2.35 14.29
N VAL A 39 7.91 -2.77 13.18
CA VAL A 39 6.86 -2.02 12.50
C VAL A 39 5.49 -2.55 12.93
N PRO A 40 4.53 -1.69 13.30
CA PRO A 40 3.19 -2.14 13.65
C PRO A 40 2.52 -2.92 12.51
N LEU A 41 1.82 -4.02 12.83
CA LEU A 41 1.12 -4.85 11.85
C LEU A 41 0.15 -4.04 10.98
N THR A 42 -0.54 -3.05 11.55
CA THR A 42 -1.45 -2.16 10.81
C THR A 42 -0.72 -1.31 9.75
N THR A 43 0.54 -0.94 10.00
CA THR A 43 1.38 -0.25 9.02
C THR A 43 1.82 -1.21 7.91
N VAL A 44 2.14 -2.46 8.26
CA VAL A 44 2.48 -3.50 7.28
C VAL A 44 1.29 -3.81 6.35
N ASP A 45 0.09 -4.05 6.90
CA ASP A 45 -1.14 -4.27 6.13
C ASP A 45 -1.39 -3.12 5.16
N ARG A 46 -1.35 -1.87 5.65
CA ARG A 46 -1.54 -0.69 4.81
C ARG A 46 -0.47 -0.60 3.71
N CYS A 47 0.80 -0.84 4.02
CA CYS A 47 1.87 -0.83 3.00
C CYS A 47 1.62 -1.86 1.89
N VAL A 48 1.14 -3.06 2.23
CA VAL A 48 0.85 -4.11 1.24
C VAL A 48 -0.34 -3.74 0.37
N VAL A 49 -1.42 -3.22 0.97
CA VAL A 49 -2.61 -2.74 0.24
C VAL A 49 -2.26 -1.58 -0.68
N ASP A 50 -1.49 -0.60 -0.19
CA ASP A 50 -1.05 0.56 -0.96
C ASP A 50 -0.12 0.14 -2.11
N ALA A 51 0.81 -0.79 -1.87
CA ALA A 51 1.70 -1.33 -2.90
C ALA A 51 0.92 -2.02 -4.03
N TRP A 52 -0.11 -2.81 -3.68
CA TRP A 52 -0.99 -3.44 -4.66
C TRP A 52 -1.73 -2.39 -5.49
N ALA A 53 -2.41 -1.45 -4.83
CA ALA A 53 -3.18 -0.40 -5.50
C ALA A 53 -2.30 0.49 -6.40
N CYS A 54 -1.06 0.79 -5.98
CA CYS A 54 -0.11 1.53 -6.79
C CYS A 54 0.31 0.75 -8.04
N ALA A 55 0.58 -0.55 -7.91
CA ALA A 55 0.95 -1.39 -9.04
C ALA A 55 -0.21 -1.52 -10.06
N GLU A 56 -1.45 -1.64 -9.58
CA GLU A 56 -2.65 -1.66 -10.43
C GLU A 56 -2.82 -0.32 -11.16
N HIS A 57 -2.65 0.79 -10.44
CA HIS A 57 -2.73 2.13 -11.00
C HIS A 57 -1.70 2.39 -12.10
N LEU A 58 -0.52 1.76 -12.01
CA LEU A 58 0.53 1.81 -13.02
C LEU A 58 0.25 0.90 -14.24
N GLY A 59 -0.83 0.12 -14.21
CA GLY A 59 -1.19 -0.82 -15.28
C GLY A 59 -0.29 -2.07 -15.31
N LEU A 60 0.36 -2.39 -14.19
CA LEU A 60 1.12 -3.63 -14.06
C LEU A 60 0.16 -4.81 -13.86
N ASP A 61 0.53 -5.97 -14.38
CA ASP A 61 -0.11 -7.23 -14.00
C ASP A 61 0.34 -7.56 -12.56
N VAL A 62 -0.44 -7.13 -11.58
CA VAL A 62 -0.04 -7.18 -10.17
C VAL A 62 -0.11 -8.59 -9.66
N THR A 63 1.04 -9.12 -9.25
CA THR A 63 1.13 -10.38 -8.52
C THR A 63 1.43 -10.12 -7.04
N PRO A 64 1.11 -11.05 -6.13
CA PRO A 64 1.49 -10.96 -4.73
C PRO A 64 3.01 -10.75 -4.54
N GLU A 65 3.83 -11.32 -5.42
CA GLU A 65 5.29 -11.17 -5.39
C GLU A 65 5.73 -9.73 -5.72
N ILE A 66 5.06 -9.06 -6.67
CA ILE A 66 5.33 -7.65 -6.97
C ILE A 66 4.93 -6.77 -5.79
N ALA A 67 3.72 -6.96 -5.27
CA ALA A 67 3.23 -6.20 -4.11
C ALA A 67 4.13 -6.40 -2.89
N GLU A 68 4.58 -7.63 -2.63
CA GLU A 68 5.51 -7.95 -1.55
C GLU A 68 6.84 -7.20 -1.70
N ARG A 69 7.44 -7.21 -2.89
CA ARG A 69 8.72 -6.52 -3.14
C ARG A 69 8.59 -5.00 -2.92
N VAL A 70 7.55 -4.40 -3.47
CA VAL A 70 7.33 -2.95 -3.32
C VAL A 70 7.07 -2.57 -1.87
N ALA A 71 6.23 -3.33 -1.15
CA ALA A 71 5.95 -3.11 0.26
C ALA A 71 7.22 -3.27 1.12
N ARG A 72 8.04 -4.28 0.84
CA ARG A 72 9.32 -4.51 1.52
C ARG A 72 10.27 -3.33 1.39
N GLU A 73 10.47 -2.82 0.18
CA GLU A 73 11.33 -1.66 -0.05
C GLU A 73 10.81 -0.42 0.70
N HIS A 74 9.48 -0.22 0.73
CA HIS A 74 8.87 0.87 1.48
C HIS A 74 9.12 0.73 3.00
N LEU A 75 8.92 -0.47 3.55
CA LEU A 75 9.15 -0.75 4.97
C LEU A 75 10.63 -0.60 5.35
N LEU A 76 11.55 -1.05 4.49
CA LEU A 76 12.99 -0.85 4.66
C LEU A 76 13.33 0.64 4.68
N GLY A 77 12.75 1.42 3.77
CA GLY A 77 12.87 2.87 3.74
C GLY A 77 12.37 3.51 5.04
N LEU A 78 11.22 3.06 5.57
CA LEU A 78 10.65 3.55 6.83
C LEU A 78 11.59 3.28 8.02
N VAL A 79 12.10 2.06 8.14
CA VAL A 79 13.02 1.67 9.24
C VAL A 79 14.31 2.48 9.16
N ASN A 80 14.87 2.66 7.97
CA ASN A 80 16.13 3.37 7.79
C ASN A 80 15.99 4.91 7.89
N SER A 81 14.80 5.43 7.62
CA SER A 81 14.53 6.88 7.65
C SER A 81 14.00 7.36 9.01
N ALA A 82 13.78 6.45 9.97
CA ALA A 82 13.44 6.83 11.32
C ALA A 82 14.54 7.78 11.85
N PRO A 83 14.21 9.02 12.23
CA PRO A 83 15.22 9.94 12.74
C PRO A 83 15.92 9.28 13.93
N PRO A 84 17.26 9.37 14.04
CA PRO A 84 17.96 8.83 15.19
C PRO A 84 17.32 9.46 16.43
N SER A 85 16.88 8.61 17.37
CA SER A 85 16.34 9.06 18.65
C SER A 85 17.33 10.07 19.23
N ARG A 86 16.93 11.35 19.31
CA ARG A 86 17.72 12.36 20.02
C ARG A 86 17.66 11.99 21.49
N MET A 87 18.66 11.23 21.95
CA MET A 87 19.11 11.31 23.34
C MET A 87 19.90 12.59 23.53
#